data_AF-U3C0P9-F1
#
_entry.id   AF-U3C0P9-F1
#
_cell.length_a   1.000
_cell.length_b   1.000
_cell.length_c   1.000
_cell.angle_alpha   90.00
_cell.angle_beta   90.00
_cell.angle_gamma   90.00
#
_symmetry.space_group_name_H-M   'P 1'
#
loop_
_entity.id
_entity.type
_entity.pdbx_description
1 polymer ?
#
loop_
_entity_poly.entity_id
_entity_poly.type
_entity_poly.pdbx_seq_one_letter_code
_entity_poly.pdbx_strand_id
1 'polypeptide(L)'
;MVCVLLAAAAGAVAVFLILRIWVVLHSRDVTPRESLSILVVAGSGGHTTEILRLLGSLSNAYSPRHYVIADTDEMSANKINSFELDRADRDPGNMYTKYYIHRIPRSREVQQSWPSTVFTTLHSMRLSLPLIHQLKPDLVLCNGPGTCVPICLSALLLGILGIKKVIIVYVESICRVETLSLSGKILFHLSDYFIVQWPALKEKYPKSVYLGRIV
;
A
#
# COMPACT_ATOMS: atom_id res chain seq x y z
N MET A 1 30.45 -2.52 34.61
CA MET A 1 30.95 -2.95 33.29
C MET A 1 29.83 -3.52 32.41
N VAL A 2 29.02 -4.46 32.90
CA VAL A 2 27.90 -5.08 32.13
C VAL A 2 26.85 -4.05 31.67
N CYS A 3 26.40 -3.12 32.52
CA CYS A 3 25.41 -2.12 32.11
C CYS A 3 25.91 -1.17 31.01
N VAL A 4 27.20 -0.82 31.03
CA VAL A 4 27.81 0.03 30.00
C VAL A 4 27.89 -0.71 28.66
N LEU A 5 28.22 -2.00 28.69
CA LEU A 5 28.21 -2.86 27.49
C LEU A 5 26.80 -3.05 26.92
N LEU A 6 25.79 -3.25 27.76
CA LEU A 6 24.38 -3.36 27.33
C LEU A 6 23.87 -2.06 26.70
N ALA A 7 24.18 -0.91 27.31
CA ALA A 7 23.81 0.39 26.77
C ALA A 7 24.50 0.67 25.42
N ALA A 8 25.80 0.35 25.32
CA ALA A 8 26.55 0.48 24.06
C ALA A 8 25.99 -0.44 22.95
N ALA A 9 25.65 -1.68 23.28
CA ALA A 9 25.04 -2.62 22.35
C ALA A 9 23.67 -2.15 21.86
N ALA A 10 22.80 -1.68 22.77
CA ALA A 10 21.49 -1.11 22.41
C ALA A 10 21.63 0.12 21.50
N GLY A 11 22.59 1.00 21.80
CA GLY A 11 22.91 2.15 20.96
C GLY A 11 23.36 1.76 19.55
N ALA A 12 24.26 0.78 19.43
CA ALA A 12 24.72 0.28 18.14
C ALA A 12 23.58 -0.33 17.31
N VAL A 13 22.69 -1.10 17.95
CA VAL A 13 21.49 -1.66 17.29
C VAL A 13 20.56 -0.55 16.81
N ALA A 14 20.30 0.47 17.62
CA ALA A 14 19.45 1.60 17.23
C ALA A 14 20.03 2.34 16.02
N VAL A 15 21.34 2.63 16.01
CA VAL A 15 22.02 3.27 14.87
C VAL A 15 21.91 2.40 13.62
N PHE A 16 22.15 1.09 13.73
CA PHE A 16 22.01 0.17 12.60
C PHE A 16 20.58 0.15 12.05
N LEU A 17 19.56 0.13 12.91
CA LEU A 17 18.16 0.18 12.49
C LEU A 17 17.80 1.50 11.80
N ILE A 18 18.27 2.64 12.33
CA ILE A 18 18.06 3.95 11.71
C ILE A 18 18.71 4.01 10.32
N LEU A 19 19.96 3.53 10.20
CA LEU A 19 20.66 3.45 8.92
C LEU A 19 19.91 2.53 7.95
N ARG A 20 19.43 1.38 8.41
CA ARG A 20 18.62 0.46 7.59
C ARG A 20 17.33 1.10 7.12
N ILE A 21 16.59 1.76 8.00
CA ILE A 21 15.37 2.50 7.65
C ILE A 21 15.69 3.57 6.60
N TRP A 22 16.74 4.35 6.81
CA TRP A 22 17.15 5.41 5.88
C TRP A 22 17.49 4.85 4.49
N VAL A 23 18.28 3.77 4.42
CA VAL A 23 18.63 3.09 3.16
C VAL A 23 17.39 2.55 2.46
N VAL A 24 16.47 1.91 3.19
CA VAL A 24 15.23 1.34 2.61
C VAL A 24 14.36 2.44 2.02
N LEU A 25 14.21 3.57 2.72
CA LEU A 25 13.43 4.72 2.27
C LEU A 25 14.09 5.51 1.11
N HIS A 26 15.42 5.41 0.92
CA HIS A 26 16.14 6.20 -0.09
C HIS A 26 16.65 5.41 -1.29
N SER A 27 16.82 4.08 -1.18
CA SER A 27 17.24 3.26 -2.32
C SER A 27 16.19 3.36 -3.43
N ARG A 28 16.61 3.30 -4.70
CA ARG A 28 15.70 3.28 -5.87
C ARG A 28 16.12 2.23 -6.90
N ASP A 29 16.73 1.15 -6.42
CA ASP A 29 17.22 0.10 -7.32
C ASP A 29 16.03 -0.67 -7.89
N VAL A 30 15.71 -0.39 -9.15
CA VAL A 30 14.69 -1.09 -9.92
C VAL A 30 15.41 -2.12 -10.79
N THR A 31 15.10 -3.39 -10.56
CA THR A 31 15.56 -4.46 -11.45
C THR A 31 14.51 -4.68 -12.54
N PRO A 32 14.88 -4.64 -13.83
CA PRO A 32 13.96 -4.98 -14.91
C PRO A 32 13.45 -6.40 -14.75
N ARG A 33 12.13 -6.57 -14.86
CA ARG A 33 11.46 -7.87 -14.77
C ARG A 33 10.34 -7.94 -15.80
N GLU A 34 10.09 -9.14 -16.31
CA GLU A 34 9.00 -9.40 -17.26
C GLU A 34 7.63 -9.30 -16.58
N SER A 35 7.53 -9.71 -15.32
CA SER A 35 6.31 -9.58 -14.51
C SER A 35 6.61 -9.13 -13.07
N LEU A 36 5.63 -8.43 -12.49
CA LEU A 36 5.70 -7.88 -11.14
C LEU A 36 4.43 -8.25 -10.37
N SER A 37 4.60 -8.91 -9.23
CA SER A 37 3.50 -9.20 -8.32
C SER A 37 3.01 -7.90 -7.68
N ILE A 38 1.72 -7.61 -7.82
CA ILE A 38 1.10 -6.39 -7.31
C ILE A 38 0.11 -6.73 -6.20
N LEU A 39 0.17 -5.98 -5.11
CA LEU A 39 -0.81 -5.98 -4.05
C LEU A 39 -1.60 -4.68 -4.07
N VAL A 40 -2.91 -4.78 -4.24
CA VAL A 40 -3.84 -3.68 -4.38
C VAL A 40 -4.69 -3.58 -3.12
N VAL A 41 -4.68 -2.45 -2.46
CA VAL A 41 -5.55 -2.21 -1.30
C VAL A 41 -6.81 -1.51 -1.74
N ALA A 42 -7.92 -2.26 -1.78
CA ALA A 42 -9.22 -1.73 -2.18
C ALA A 42 -10.01 -1.25 -0.94
N GLY A 43 -10.47 0.01 -0.98
CA GLY A 43 -11.31 0.61 0.06
C GLY A 43 -12.78 0.62 -0.33
N SER A 44 -13.69 0.46 0.62
CA SER A 44 -15.14 0.44 0.37
C SER A 44 -15.66 1.63 -0.44
N GLY A 45 -16.59 1.37 -1.36
CA GLY A 45 -17.30 2.41 -2.11
C GLY A 45 -16.49 3.02 -3.26
N GLY A 46 -16.30 4.35 -3.23
CA GLY A 46 -15.65 5.11 -4.30
C GLY A 46 -14.16 4.81 -4.45
N HIS A 47 -13.45 4.51 -3.36
CA HIS A 47 -12.03 4.16 -3.41
C HIS A 47 -11.77 2.88 -4.23
N THR A 48 -12.63 1.86 -4.12
CA THR A 48 -12.51 0.66 -4.95
C THR A 48 -12.74 0.99 -6.43
N THR A 49 -13.71 1.84 -6.75
CA THR A 49 -13.94 2.24 -8.14
C THR A 49 -12.76 3.01 -8.72
N GLU A 50 -12.17 3.93 -7.94
CA GLU A 50 -10.93 4.62 -8.31
C GLU A 50 -9.80 3.60 -8.59
N ILE A 51 -9.49 2.69 -7.66
CA ILE A 51 -8.34 1.80 -7.84
C ILE A 51 -8.53 0.80 -8.99
N LEU A 52 -9.76 0.31 -9.21
CA LEU A 52 -10.07 -0.56 -10.34
C LEU A 52 -9.95 0.17 -11.68
N ARG A 53 -10.32 1.46 -11.73
CA ARG A 53 -10.12 2.27 -12.94
C ARG A 53 -8.64 2.46 -13.25
N LEU A 54 -7.79 2.69 -12.23
CA LEU A 54 -6.33 2.72 -12.42
C LEU A 54 -5.80 1.39 -12.93
N LEU A 55 -6.21 0.28 -12.31
CA LEU A 55 -5.82 -1.07 -12.74
C LEU A 55 -6.26 -1.37 -14.17
N GLY A 56 -7.40 -0.82 -14.60
CA GLY A 56 -7.89 -0.94 -15.97
C GLY A 56 -6.89 -0.44 -17.02
N SER A 57 -6.08 0.57 -16.66
CA SER A 57 -5.03 1.13 -17.51
C SER A 57 -3.66 0.46 -17.35
N LEU A 58 -3.49 -0.45 -16.38
CA LEU A 58 -2.23 -1.17 -16.18
C LEU A 58 -2.13 -2.37 -17.14
N SER A 59 -0.90 -2.63 -17.60
CA SER A 59 -0.58 -3.76 -18.47
C SER A 59 -0.67 -5.09 -17.72
N ASN A 60 -0.69 -6.19 -18.49
CA ASN A 60 -0.74 -7.55 -17.94
C ASN A 60 0.58 -7.99 -17.27
N ALA A 61 1.65 -7.18 -17.37
CA ALA A 61 2.92 -7.44 -16.67
C ALA A 61 2.76 -7.40 -15.14
N TYR A 62 1.73 -6.72 -14.62
CA TYR A 62 1.42 -6.69 -13.19
C TYR A 62 0.62 -7.93 -12.78
N SER A 63 1.29 -9.08 -12.73
CA SER A 63 0.71 -10.40 -12.40
C SER A 63 1.69 -11.22 -11.55
N PRO A 64 1.23 -11.97 -10.53
CA PRO A 64 -0.15 -12.10 -10.08
C PRO A 64 -0.68 -10.86 -9.35
N ARG A 65 -2.02 -10.73 -9.29
CA ARG A 65 -2.71 -9.61 -8.66
C ARG A 65 -3.33 -10.04 -7.33
N HIS A 66 -2.90 -9.42 -6.24
CA HIS A 66 -3.43 -9.69 -4.91
C HIS A 66 -4.26 -8.49 -4.45
N TYR A 67 -5.54 -8.68 -4.21
CA TYR A 67 -6.41 -7.66 -3.66
C TYR A 67 -6.53 -7.84 -2.16
N VAL A 68 -6.39 -6.76 -1.41
CA VAL A 68 -6.67 -6.73 0.02
C VAL A 68 -7.89 -5.84 0.25
N ILE A 69 -8.93 -6.43 0.83
CA ILE A 69 -10.18 -5.76 1.20
C ILE A 69 -10.42 -5.88 2.70
N ALA A 70 -11.31 -5.04 3.21
CA ALA A 70 -11.83 -5.16 4.55
C ALA A 70 -12.73 -6.40 4.71
N ASP A 71 -12.69 -7.06 5.87
CA ASP A 71 -13.52 -8.25 6.16
C ASP A 71 -15.02 -8.04 5.90
N THR A 72 -15.53 -6.84 6.16
CA THR A 72 -16.94 -6.48 6.04
C THR A 72 -17.33 -5.95 4.65
N ASP A 73 -16.42 -5.92 3.68
CA ASP A 73 -16.59 -5.20 2.41
C ASP A 73 -16.87 -6.12 1.22
N GLU A 74 -18.07 -6.72 1.23
CA GLU A 74 -18.56 -7.59 0.15
C GLU A 74 -18.73 -6.83 -1.17
N MET A 75 -19.09 -5.55 -1.12
CA MET A 75 -19.29 -4.74 -2.32
C MET A 75 -18.00 -4.63 -3.13
N SER A 76 -16.86 -4.41 -2.46
CA SER A 76 -15.56 -4.34 -3.14
C SER A 76 -15.16 -5.70 -3.71
N ALA A 77 -15.43 -6.80 -2.99
CA ALA A 77 -15.18 -8.16 -3.50
C ALA A 77 -15.93 -8.42 -4.81
N ASN A 78 -17.21 -8.06 -4.86
CA ASN A 78 -18.04 -8.22 -6.06
C ASN A 78 -17.53 -7.37 -7.23
N LYS A 79 -17.17 -6.10 -6.98
CA LYS A 79 -16.60 -5.21 -8.00
C LYS A 79 -15.29 -5.74 -8.57
N ILE A 80 -14.41 -6.28 -7.72
CA ILE A 80 -13.13 -6.88 -8.14
C ILE A 80 -13.39 -8.11 -9.02
N ASN A 81 -14.30 -9.00 -8.61
CA ASN A 81 -14.64 -10.17 -9.42
C ASN A 81 -15.20 -9.78 -10.79
N SER A 82 -16.15 -8.84 -10.83
CA SER A 82 -16.69 -8.33 -12.10
C SER A 82 -15.61 -7.70 -12.99
N PHE A 83 -14.69 -6.94 -12.40
CA PHE A 83 -13.57 -6.32 -13.13
C PHE A 83 -12.61 -7.36 -13.71
N GLU A 84 -12.28 -8.41 -12.96
CA GLU A 84 -11.38 -9.47 -13.44
C GLU A 84 -12.01 -10.35 -14.51
N LEU A 85 -13.32 -10.64 -14.40
CA LEU A 85 -14.06 -11.33 -15.44
C LEU A 85 -14.09 -10.52 -16.75
N ASP A 86 -14.46 -9.24 -16.67
CA ASP A 86 -14.47 -8.36 -17.84
C ASP A 86 -13.07 -8.17 -18.47
N ARG A 87 -12.00 -8.24 -17.68
CA ARG A 87 -10.63 -8.26 -18.21
C ARG A 87 -10.28 -9.57 -18.90
N ALA A 88 -10.69 -10.71 -18.34
CA ALA A 88 -10.46 -12.02 -18.94
C ALA A 88 -11.18 -12.17 -20.29
N ASP A 89 -12.40 -11.63 -20.39
CA ASP A 89 -13.19 -11.65 -21.64
C ASP A 89 -12.56 -10.79 -22.74
N ARG A 90 -11.96 -9.64 -22.38
CA ARG A 90 -11.29 -8.73 -23.32
C ARG A 90 -9.97 -9.25 -23.86
N ASP A 91 -9.32 -10.16 -23.15
CA ASP A 91 -8.01 -10.70 -23.53
C ASP A 91 -7.97 -12.23 -23.32
N PRO A 92 -8.54 -13.02 -24.26
CA PRO A 92 -8.61 -14.48 -24.14
C PRO A 92 -7.24 -15.16 -24.09
N GLY A 93 -6.18 -14.51 -24.61
CA GLY A 93 -4.80 -14.99 -24.50
C GLY A 93 -4.24 -14.91 -23.07
N ASN A 94 -4.94 -14.20 -22.19
CA ASN A 94 -4.56 -13.89 -20.83
C ASN A 94 -5.45 -14.60 -19.78
N MET A 95 -6.08 -15.71 -20.21
CA MET A 95 -6.97 -16.59 -19.44
C MET A 95 -6.38 -17.13 -18.11
N TYR A 96 -5.12 -16.79 -17.80
CA TYR A 96 -4.39 -17.25 -16.62
C TYR A 96 -3.78 -16.13 -15.74
N THR A 97 -4.18 -14.86 -15.87
CA THR A 97 -3.78 -13.89 -14.81
C THR A 97 -4.47 -14.24 -13.50
N LYS A 98 -3.77 -14.99 -12.67
CA LYS A 98 -4.22 -15.39 -11.34
C LYS A 98 -4.41 -14.13 -10.49
N TYR A 99 -5.62 -13.95 -9.99
CA TYR A 99 -5.93 -12.97 -8.98
C TYR A 99 -6.37 -13.65 -7.69
N TYR A 100 -6.14 -12.98 -6.57
CA TYR A 100 -6.49 -13.48 -5.24
C TYR A 100 -7.09 -12.36 -4.42
N ILE A 101 -8.15 -12.64 -3.68
CA ILE A 101 -8.76 -11.69 -2.75
C ILE A 101 -8.41 -12.15 -1.33
N HIS A 102 -7.79 -11.26 -0.58
CA HIS A 102 -7.42 -11.43 0.82
C HIS A 102 -8.22 -10.46 1.68
N ARG A 103 -8.65 -10.91 2.85
CA ARG A 103 -9.44 -10.10 3.77
C ARG A 103 -8.64 -9.81 5.03
N ILE A 104 -8.72 -8.55 5.49
CA ILE A 104 -8.12 -8.12 6.75
C ILE A 104 -9.12 -7.26 7.54
N PRO A 105 -9.01 -7.19 8.88
CA PRO A 105 -9.89 -6.34 9.65
C PRO A 105 -9.65 -4.87 9.32
N ARG A 106 -10.74 -4.10 9.33
CA ARG A 106 -10.66 -2.65 9.13
C ARG A 106 -9.82 -2.00 10.21
N SER A 107 -8.94 -1.09 9.79
CA SER A 107 -8.13 -0.31 10.74
C SER A 107 -8.97 0.70 11.51
N ARG A 108 -10.11 1.14 10.94
CA ARG A 108 -11.05 2.05 11.60
C ARG A 108 -12.48 1.79 11.13
N GLU A 109 -13.38 1.66 12.09
CA GLU A 109 -14.82 1.64 11.83
C GLU A 109 -15.40 3.07 11.75
N VAL A 110 -16.53 3.21 11.05
CA VAL A 110 -17.22 4.51 10.96
C VAL A 110 -17.70 4.90 12.36
N GLN A 111 -17.47 6.15 12.79
CA GLN A 111 -17.74 6.67 14.14
C GLN A 111 -16.87 6.13 15.29
N GLN A 112 -15.82 5.37 15.01
CA GLN A 112 -14.88 4.94 16.04
C GLN A 112 -14.09 6.12 16.64
N SER A 113 -13.80 6.07 17.95
CA SER A 113 -12.99 7.06 18.64
C SER A 113 -11.53 7.06 18.18
N TRP A 114 -10.88 8.24 18.22
CA TRP A 114 -9.48 8.40 17.79
C TRP A 114 -8.47 7.49 18.51
N PRO A 115 -8.52 7.31 19.85
CA PRO A 115 -7.56 6.45 20.53
C PRO A 115 -7.75 4.97 20.19
N SER A 116 -9.00 4.51 20.08
CA SER A 116 -9.29 3.11 19.74
C SER A 116 -8.86 2.76 18.32
N THR A 117 -8.81 3.75 17.42
CA THR A 117 -8.30 3.60 16.04
C THR A 117 -6.84 3.11 16.02
N VAL A 118 -6.01 3.56 16.97
CA VAL A 118 -4.60 3.12 17.04
C VAL A 118 -4.53 1.62 17.33
N PHE A 119 -5.33 1.13 18.27
CA PHE A 119 -5.38 -0.29 18.62
C PHE A 119 -5.90 -1.15 17.47
N THR A 120 -6.98 -0.73 16.79
CA THR A 120 -7.51 -1.46 15.63
C THR A 120 -6.56 -1.42 14.44
N THR A 121 -5.82 -0.33 14.26
CA THR A 121 -4.76 -0.23 13.24
C THR A 121 -3.60 -1.18 13.55
N LEU A 122 -3.13 -1.25 14.80
CA LEU A 122 -2.09 -2.19 15.21
C LEU A 122 -2.54 -3.64 15.09
N HIS A 123 -3.80 -3.93 15.44
CA HIS A 123 -4.38 -5.25 15.25
C HIS A 123 -4.42 -5.65 13.77
N SER A 124 -4.87 -4.73 12.90
CA SER A 124 -4.87 -4.90 11.45
C SER A 124 -3.44 -5.09 10.91
N MET A 125 -2.46 -4.35 11.43
CA MET A 125 -1.04 -4.51 11.09
C MET A 125 -0.53 -5.91 11.44
N ARG A 126 -0.79 -6.39 12.67
CA ARG A 126 -0.38 -7.73 13.12
C ARG A 126 -0.92 -8.84 12.22
N LEU A 127 -2.14 -8.71 11.70
CA LEU A 127 -2.72 -9.68 10.77
C LEU A 127 -2.24 -9.51 9.33
N SER A 128 -2.00 -8.26 8.89
CA SER A 128 -1.46 -8.00 7.56
C SER A 128 0.00 -8.45 7.41
N LEU A 129 0.82 -8.35 8.47
CA LEU A 129 2.24 -8.67 8.39
C LEU A 129 2.56 -10.10 7.91
N PRO A 130 1.97 -11.18 8.47
CA PRO A 130 2.21 -12.53 7.96
C PRO A 130 1.72 -12.70 6.52
N LEU A 131 0.62 -12.05 6.15
CA LEU A 131 0.10 -12.06 4.78
C LEU A 131 1.11 -11.42 3.81
N ILE A 132 1.58 -10.21 4.10
CA ILE A 132 2.58 -9.51 3.25
C ILE A 132 3.90 -10.31 3.23
N HIS A 133 4.31 -10.91 4.34
CA HIS A 133 5.50 -11.76 4.39
C HIS A 133 5.38 -13.04 3.55
N GLN A 134 4.18 -13.62 3.43
CA GLN A 134 3.93 -14.79 2.59
C GLN A 134 3.85 -14.42 1.11
N LEU A 135 3.09 -13.36 0.78
CA LEU A 135 2.89 -12.92 -0.59
C LEU A 135 4.15 -12.29 -1.19
N LYS A 136 4.94 -11.58 -0.38
CA LYS A 136 6.13 -10.81 -0.77
C LYS A 136 5.90 -10.05 -2.08
N PRO A 137 4.90 -9.14 -2.15
CA PRO A 137 4.61 -8.41 -3.38
C PRO A 137 5.82 -7.58 -3.82
N ASP A 138 5.93 -7.31 -5.12
CA ASP A 138 6.93 -6.37 -5.65
C ASP A 138 6.44 -4.91 -5.50
N LEU A 139 5.12 -4.71 -5.61
CA LEU A 139 4.49 -3.40 -5.54
C LEU A 139 3.21 -3.43 -4.68
N VAL A 140 3.02 -2.41 -3.85
CA VAL A 140 1.76 -2.11 -3.16
C VAL A 140 1.15 -0.87 -3.78
N LEU A 141 -0.07 -1.00 -4.32
CA LEU A 141 -0.87 0.09 -4.85
C LEU A 141 -2.06 0.35 -3.93
N CYS A 142 -2.23 1.59 -3.47
CA CYS A 142 -3.31 1.92 -2.55
C CYS A 142 -3.79 3.37 -2.68
N ASN A 143 -5.05 3.62 -2.34
CA ASN A 143 -5.67 4.95 -2.47
C ASN A 143 -6.63 5.31 -1.31
N GLY A 144 -6.16 5.98 -0.26
CA GLY A 144 -7.07 6.67 0.66
C GLY A 144 -7.73 5.94 1.85
N PRO A 145 -8.02 4.61 1.92
CA PRO A 145 -8.68 4.05 3.10
C PRO A 145 -7.71 3.97 4.29
N GLY A 146 -8.19 4.02 5.53
CA GLY A 146 -7.33 3.80 6.72
C GLY A 146 -6.54 2.49 6.65
N THR A 147 -7.12 1.46 6.03
CA THR A 147 -6.57 0.12 5.82
C THR A 147 -5.26 0.09 5.03
N CYS A 148 -4.95 1.10 4.22
CA CYS A 148 -3.68 1.13 3.49
C CYS A 148 -2.47 1.33 4.41
N VAL A 149 -2.63 2.01 5.54
CA VAL A 149 -1.55 2.34 6.47
C VAL A 149 -0.89 1.07 7.06
N PRO A 150 -1.62 0.15 7.71
CA PRO A 150 -1.00 -1.06 8.26
C PRO A 150 -0.37 -1.96 7.18
N ILE A 151 -0.96 -2.02 5.99
CA ILE A 151 -0.41 -2.80 4.87
C ILE A 151 0.93 -2.21 4.40
N CYS A 152 0.99 -0.89 4.19
CA CYS A 152 2.21 -0.21 3.78
C CYS A 152 3.29 -0.30 4.86
N LEU A 153 2.92 -0.18 6.14
CA LEU A 153 3.86 -0.37 7.24
C LEU A 153 4.40 -1.80 7.28
N SER A 154 3.56 -2.81 7.07
CA SER A 154 4.00 -4.21 6.97
C SER A 154 4.96 -4.43 5.79
N ALA A 155 4.68 -3.82 4.63
CA ALA A 155 5.57 -3.87 3.48
C ALA A 155 6.92 -3.18 3.75
N LEU A 156 6.92 -2.02 4.42
CA LEU A 156 8.13 -1.31 4.83
C LEU A 156 8.95 -2.14 5.83
N LEU A 157 8.29 -2.81 6.77
CA LEU A 157 8.96 -3.70 7.73
C LEU A 157 9.72 -4.83 7.03
N LEU A 158 9.18 -5.42 5.95
CA LEU A 158 9.92 -6.42 5.17
C LEU A 158 11.22 -5.86 4.59
N GLY A 159 11.21 -4.59 4.16
CA GLY A 159 12.40 -3.89 3.68
C GLY A 159 13.42 -3.66 4.79
N ILE A 160 12.96 -3.16 5.95
CA ILE A 160 13.82 -2.89 7.13
C ILE A 160 14.48 -4.18 7.63
N LEU A 161 13.74 -5.29 7.64
CA LEU A 161 14.25 -6.61 8.03
C LEU A 161 15.14 -7.27 6.96
N GLY A 162 15.33 -6.62 5.81
CA GLY A 162 16.16 -7.15 4.72
C GLY A 162 15.54 -8.37 3.99
N ILE A 163 14.24 -8.62 4.15
CA ILE A 163 13.55 -9.76 3.56
C ILE A 163 13.23 -9.49 2.09
N LYS A 164 12.54 -8.38 1.82
CA LYS A 164 12.21 -7.91 0.48
C LYS A 164 11.84 -6.43 0.53
N LYS A 165 12.42 -5.65 -0.37
CA LYS A 165 11.97 -4.28 -0.60
C LYS A 165 10.72 -4.30 -1.47
N VAL A 166 9.67 -3.66 -0.98
CA VAL A 166 8.38 -3.55 -1.67
C VAL A 166 8.19 -2.10 -2.08
N ILE A 167 7.89 -1.85 -3.36
CA ILE A 167 7.63 -0.49 -3.86
C ILE A 167 6.23 -0.08 -3.42
N ILE A 168 6.11 1.05 -2.71
CA ILE A 168 4.84 1.56 -2.23
C ILE A 168 4.41 2.73 -3.12
N VAL A 169 3.32 2.54 -3.85
CA VAL A 169 2.66 3.57 -4.66
C VAL A 169 1.35 3.96 -3.98
N TYR A 170 1.30 5.21 -3.52
CA TYR A 170 0.09 5.79 -2.95
C TYR A 170 -0.52 6.79 -3.93
N VAL A 171 -1.80 6.63 -4.23
CA VAL A 171 -2.56 7.57 -5.06
C VAL A 171 -3.59 8.27 -4.18
N GLU A 172 -3.46 9.58 -4.01
CA GLU A 172 -4.46 10.34 -3.25
C GLU A 172 -5.79 10.39 -4.01
N SER A 173 -6.90 10.27 -3.26
CA SER A 173 -8.25 10.21 -3.83
C SER A 173 -8.61 11.47 -4.60
N ILE A 174 -9.45 11.33 -5.63
CA ILE A 174 -9.88 12.45 -6.47
C ILE A 174 -10.65 13.51 -5.68
N CYS A 175 -11.30 13.11 -4.58
CA CYS A 175 -12.05 14.00 -3.71
C CYS A 175 -11.17 14.97 -2.90
N ARG A 176 -9.85 14.77 -2.88
CA ARG A 176 -8.90 15.61 -2.13
C ARG A 176 -8.28 16.67 -3.03
N VAL A 177 -8.89 17.85 -3.06
CA VAL A 177 -8.45 18.96 -3.92
C VAL A 177 -7.41 19.86 -3.25
N GLU A 178 -7.62 20.21 -1.97
CA GLU A 178 -6.81 21.21 -1.27
C GLU A 178 -5.90 20.63 -0.17
N THR A 179 -6.32 19.52 0.42
CA THR A 179 -5.61 18.89 1.55
C THR A 179 -5.56 17.38 1.40
N LEU A 180 -4.44 16.79 1.83
CA LEU A 180 -4.25 15.34 1.85
C LEU A 180 -5.16 14.70 2.91
N SER A 181 -5.58 13.47 2.64
CA SER A 181 -6.23 12.61 3.62
C SER A 181 -5.29 12.31 4.78
N LEU A 182 -5.81 11.83 5.92
CA LEU A 182 -4.94 11.46 7.05
C LEU A 182 -3.98 10.33 6.65
N SER A 183 -4.48 9.31 5.95
CA SER A 183 -3.64 8.25 5.38
C SER A 183 -2.62 8.81 4.39
N GLY A 184 -3.02 9.78 3.56
CA GLY A 184 -2.13 10.47 2.63
C GLY A 184 -1.01 11.24 3.34
N LYS A 185 -1.30 11.95 4.43
CA LYS A 185 -0.27 12.63 5.23
C LYS A 185 0.76 11.65 5.82
N ILE A 186 0.31 10.48 6.27
CA ILE A 186 1.19 9.44 6.80
C ILE A 186 2.04 8.84 5.68
N LEU A 187 1.39 8.41 4.58
CA LEU A 187 2.04 7.71 3.49
C LEU A 187 2.85 8.63 2.58
N PHE A 188 2.66 9.94 2.63
CA PHE A 188 3.51 10.91 1.95
C PHE A 188 4.99 10.79 2.35
N HIS A 189 5.26 10.35 3.58
CA HIS A 189 6.62 10.14 4.08
C HIS A 189 7.13 8.71 3.93
N LEU A 190 6.25 7.75 3.66
CA LEU A 190 6.56 6.32 3.68
C LEU A 190 6.47 5.66 2.30
N SER A 191 5.79 6.28 1.34
CA SER A 191 5.66 5.77 -0.02
C SER A 191 6.85 6.17 -0.88
N ASP A 192 7.25 5.26 -1.78
CA ASP A 192 8.27 5.56 -2.80
C ASP A 192 7.71 6.53 -3.85
N TYR A 193 6.44 6.36 -4.22
CA TYR A 193 5.72 7.21 -5.16
C TYR A 193 4.41 7.68 -4.55
N PHE A 194 4.31 9.00 -4.35
CA PHE A 194 3.11 9.65 -3.88
C PHE A 194 2.46 10.44 -5.01
N ILE A 195 1.33 9.98 -5.52
CA ILE A 195 0.65 10.56 -6.68
C ILE A 195 -0.52 11.44 -6.23
N VAL A 196 -0.60 12.64 -6.79
CA VAL A 196 -1.71 13.59 -6.59
C VAL A 196 -2.37 13.92 -7.92
N GLN A 197 -3.66 14.21 -7.85
CA GLN A 197 -4.49 14.46 -9.03
C GLN A 197 -4.84 15.94 -9.25
N TRP A 198 -4.45 16.80 -8.31
CA TRP A 198 -4.74 18.23 -8.33
C TRP A 198 -3.44 19.05 -8.26
N PRO A 199 -3.31 20.12 -9.08
CA PRO A 199 -2.10 20.95 -9.12
C PRO A 199 -1.86 21.66 -7.78
N ALA A 200 -2.91 22.10 -7.08
CA ALA A 200 -2.80 22.72 -5.76
C ALA A 200 -2.11 21.82 -4.73
N LEU A 201 -2.37 20.50 -4.77
CA LEU A 201 -1.66 19.54 -3.93
C LEU A 201 -0.19 19.41 -4.34
N LYS A 202 0.13 19.45 -5.63
CA LYS A 202 1.52 19.38 -6.10
C LYS A 202 2.34 20.59 -5.65
N GLU A 203 1.75 21.79 -5.73
CA GLU A 203 2.38 23.02 -5.23
C GLU A 203 2.65 22.94 -3.72
N LYS A 204 1.66 22.46 -2.94
CA LYS A 204 1.79 22.31 -1.49
C LYS A 204 2.72 21.17 -1.06
N TYR A 205 2.82 20.12 -1.86
CA TYR A 205 3.61 18.93 -1.59
C TYR A 205 4.57 18.63 -2.77
N PRO A 206 5.69 19.37 -2.90
CA PRO A 206 6.58 19.28 -4.07
C PRO A 206 7.16 17.89 -4.35
N LYS A 207 7.27 17.02 -3.33
CA LYS A 207 7.74 15.63 -3.47
C LYS A 207 6.73 14.71 -4.18
N SER A 208 5.46 15.11 -4.24
CA SER A 208 4.42 14.33 -4.93
C SER A 208 4.60 14.35 -6.45
N VAL A 209 4.02 13.39 -7.14
CA VAL A 209 3.95 13.31 -8.59
C VAL A 209 2.55 13.70 -9.04
N TYR A 210 2.45 14.72 -9.88
CA TYR A 210 1.17 15.14 -10.45
C TYR A 210 0.95 14.43 -11.79
N LEU A 211 -0.13 13.66 -11.90
CA LEU A 211 -0.51 12.94 -13.13
C LEU A 211 -1.87 13.39 -13.70
N GLY A 212 -2.46 14.45 -13.13
CA GLY A 212 -3.81 14.86 -13.48
C GLY A 212 -4.88 13.87 -13.00
N ARG A 213 -6.05 13.91 -13.66
CA ARG A 213 -7.20 13.05 -13.31
C ARG A 213 -7.05 11.68 -13.95
N ILE A 214 -6.49 10.75 -13.19
CA ILE A 214 -6.23 9.37 -13.60
C ILE A 214 -7.36 8.40 -13.18
N VAL A 215 -8.27 8.86 -12.31
CA VAL A 215 -9.50 8.18 -11.90
C VAL A 215 -10.76 9.00 -12.17
#